data_AF-A0A8X8WSR5-F1
#
_entry.id   AF-A0A8X8WSR5-F1
#
_cell.length_a   1.000
_cell.length_b   1.000
_cell.length_c   1.000
_cell.angle_alpha   90.00
_cell.angle_beta   90.00
_cell.angle_gamma   90.00
#
_symmetry.space_group_name_H-M   'P 1'
#
loop_
_entity.id
_entity.type
_entity.pdbx_description
1 polymer ?
#
loop_
_entity_poly.entity_id
_entity_poly.type
_entity_poly.pdbx_seq_one_letter_code
_entity_poly.pdbx_strand_id
1 'polypeptide(L)'
;MWELNSTFNISLLASGQVEKDEVVEKPKRTVGEMEQEFLQALQAFYYEGKSIMSNEEFDNLKEELMWEGSSVVMLSADEQRFLEASMAYVSGNPLLSDKEFDELKQRLKADGSEIVIEGPRCSLRSRKVYSDLSVYLKMYLLNAPATIVALGLFFFIDEITGFEVLKIPEPFGFLVTWFAALPFIIWLAFTLTNAVVKDVLILEGICPNCGTKNNSFFGSILSISSGGSINNVKCSNCGTALVCGTALVYDSKTRLITLPEGSDA
;
A
#
# COMPACT_ATOMS: atom_id res chain seq x y z
N MET A 1 26.09 28.97 -81.33
CA MET A 1 26.73 30.07 -80.58
C MET A 1 25.61 30.67 -79.71
N TRP A 2 25.56 30.25 -78.42
CA TRP A 2 24.77 30.72 -77.26
C TRP A 2 23.24 30.46 -77.30
N GLU A 3 22.68 29.53 -76.48
CA GLU A 3 22.28 29.64 -75.04
C GLU A 3 20.96 30.45 -74.87
N LEU A 4 19.92 30.12 -74.08
CA LEU A 4 19.71 29.18 -72.96
C LEU A 4 18.19 28.99 -72.70
N ASN A 5 17.82 27.77 -72.30
CA ASN A 5 16.82 27.32 -71.29
C ASN A 5 15.57 28.15 -70.97
N SER A 6 14.33 27.66 -71.09
CA SER A 6 13.63 26.45 -70.59
C SER A 6 12.71 26.77 -69.41
N THR A 7 11.41 26.84 -69.70
CA THR A 7 10.32 26.57 -68.75
C THR A 7 9.17 25.96 -69.55
N PHE A 8 9.23 24.63 -69.75
CA PHE A 8 8.10 23.87 -70.27
C PHE A 8 7.64 22.89 -69.21
N ASN A 9 6.37 23.07 -68.87
CA ASN A 9 5.60 22.36 -67.88
C ASN A 9 5.19 20.99 -68.47
N ILE A 10 5.55 19.88 -67.83
CA ILE A 10 5.02 18.54 -68.18
C ILE A 10 4.77 17.75 -66.89
N SER A 11 3.48 17.72 -66.56
CA SER A 11 2.69 16.63 -65.99
C SER A 11 3.32 15.24 -65.78
N LEU A 12 2.93 14.64 -64.65
CA LEU A 12 2.67 13.20 -64.43
C LEU A 12 3.88 12.25 -64.38
N LEU A 13 4.24 11.83 -63.15
CA LEU A 13 4.25 10.43 -62.68
C LEU A 13 5.12 10.29 -61.42
N ALA A 14 4.48 10.28 -60.25
CA ALA A 14 5.01 9.62 -59.06
C ALA A 14 3.86 9.40 -58.07
N SER A 15 3.20 8.25 -58.19
CA SER A 15 2.43 7.66 -57.10
C SER A 15 3.35 7.49 -55.89
N GLY A 16 3.13 8.31 -54.88
CA GLY A 16 3.87 8.36 -53.64
C GLY A 16 3.23 9.39 -52.72
N GLN A 17 1.94 9.21 -52.40
CA GLN A 17 1.37 9.91 -51.26
C GLN A 17 1.94 9.26 -50.00
N VAL A 18 2.87 9.94 -49.36
CA VAL A 18 3.08 9.80 -47.93
C VAL A 18 1.82 10.37 -47.29
N GLU A 19 0.98 9.47 -46.78
CA GLU A 19 -0.12 9.81 -45.89
C GLU A 19 0.48 10.52 -44.69
N LYS A 20 0.11 11.79 -44.50
CA LYS A 20 0.39 12.49 -43.25
C LYS A 20 -0.49 11.82 -42.22
N ASP A 21 0.10 10.99 -41.37
CA ASP A 21 -0.52 10.66 -40.10
C ASP A 21 -0.70 11.98 -39.35
N GLU A 22 -1.93 12.50 -39.37
CA GLU A 22 -2.38 13.42 -38.34
C GLU A 22 -2.18 12.67 -37.02
N VAL A 23 -1.13 13.03 -36.29
CA VAL A 23 -1.04 12.71 -34.86
C VAL A 23 -2.19 13.47 -34.23
N VAL A 24 -3.37 12.84 -34.21
CA VAL A 24 -4.50 13.26 -33.40
C VAL A 24 -3.98 13.20 -31.98
N GLU A 25 -3.67 14.35 -31.39
CA GLU A 25 -3.47 14.46 -29.95
C GLU A 25 -4.78 14.00 -29.30
N LYS A 26 -4.85 12.71 -28.97
CA LYS A 26 -5.93 12.16 -28.17
C LYS A 26 -5.91 12.95 -26.85
N PRO A 27 -7.06 13.48 -26.41
CA PRO A 27 -7.11 14.13 -25.10
C PRO A 27 -6.59 13.16 -24.06
N LYS A 28 -5.69 13.62 -23.18
CA LYS A 28 -5.18 12.80 -22.08
C LYS A 28 -6.38 12.27 -21.30
N ARG A 29 -6.53 10.94 -21.29
CA ARG A 29 -7.59 10.27 -20.54
C ARG A 29 -7.33 10.47 -19.06
N THR A 30 -8.38 10.62 -18.28
CA THR A 30 -8.21 10.66 -16.82
C THR A 30 -7.90 9.27 -16.31
N VAL A 31 -7.11 9.17 -15.23
CA VAL A 31 -6.76 7.86 -14.61
C VAL A 31 -8.03 7.05 -14.30
N GLY A 32 -9.08 7.69 -13.80
CA GLY A 32 -10.34 7.02 -13.49
C GLY A 32 -11.09 6.46 -14.71
N GLU A 33 -11.03 7.12 -15.86
CA GLU A 33 -11.63 6.59 -17.10
C GLU A 33 -10.87 5.37 -17.62
N MET A 34 -9.53 5.41 -17.54
CA MET A 34 -8.67 4.29 -17.93
C MET A 34 -8.88 3.08 -17.03
N GLU A 35 -9.02 3.28 -15.72
CA GLU A 35 -9.33 2.21 -14.76
C GLU A 35 -10.69 1.57 -15.06
N GLN A 36 -11.71 2.36 -15.43
CA GLN A 36 -13.02 1.84 -15.81
C GLN A 36 -12.97 1.00 -17.09
N GLU A 37 -12.28 1.48 -18.14
CA GLU A 37 -12.08 0.72 -19.38
C GLU A 37 -11.35 -0.61 -19.12
N PHE A 38 -10.32 -0.58 -18.26
CA PHE A 38 -9.55 -1.76 -17.89
C PHE A 38 -10.39 -2.78 -17.10
N LEU A 39 -11.13 -2.34 -16.10
CA LEU A 39 -12.03 -3.21 -15.31
C LEU A 39 -13.16 -3.79 -16.17
N GLN A 40 -13.72 -2.99 -17.07
CA GLN A 40 -14.77 -3.44 -18.00
C GLN A 40 -14.24 -4.50 -18.97
N ALA A 41 -13.04 -4.31 -19.50
CA ALA A 41 -12.38 -5.28 -20.39
C ALA A 41 -12.14 -6.61 -19.67
N LEU A 42 -11.62 -6.58 -18.44
CA LEU A 42 -11.42 -7.77 -17.62
C LEU A 42 -12.75 -8.47 -17.31
N GLN A 43 -13.77 -7.74 -16.90
CA GLN A 43 -15.08 -8.32 -16.59
C GLN A 43 -15.68 -9.05 -17.81
N ALA A 44 -15.67 -8.40 -18.98
CA ALA A 44 -16.20 -9.00 -20.20
C ALA A 44 -15.40 -10.22 -20.66
N PHE A 45 -14.08 -10.19 -20.51
CA PHE A 45 -13.23 -11.32 -20.88
C PHE A 45 -13.49 -12.54 -19.99
N TYR A 46 -13.52 -12.36 -18.67
CA TYR A 46 -13.62 -13.48 -17.72
C TYR A 46 -15.05 -13.99 -17.51
N TYR A 47 -16.07 -13.13 -17.56
CA TYR A 47 -17.45 -13.53 -17.29
C TYR A 47 -18.28 -13.72 -18.57
N GLU A 48 -18.05 -12.92 -19.60
CA GLU A 48 -18.82 -12.99 -20.85
C GLU A 48 -18.09 -13.72 -21.98
N GLY A 49 -16.78 -13.96 -21.85
CA GLY A 49 -15.94 -14.54 -22.89
C GLY A 49 -15.80 -13.64 -24.13
N LYS A 50 -16.04 -12.33 -24.00
CA LYS A 50 -15.97 -11.35 -25.08
C LYS A 50 -14.77 -10.42 -24.88
N SER A 51 -13.99 -10.20 -25.94
CA SER A 51 -12.95 -9.15 -25.97
C SER A 51 -13.55 -7.83 -26.46
N ILE A 52 -13.67 -6.84 -25.57
CA ILE A 52 -14.18 -5.49 -25.93
C ILE A 52 -13.13 -4.70 -26.74
N MET A 53 -11.85 -4.96 -26.48
CA MET A 53 -10.70 -4.30 -27.11
C MET A 53 -9.71 -5.33 -27.63
N SER A 54 -8.79 -4.90 -28.50
CA SER A 54 -7.70 -5.73 -28.98
C SER A 54 -6.61 -5.92 -27.90
N ASN A 55 -5.79 -6.98 -28.03
CA ASN A 55 -4.71 -7.25 -27.07
C ASN A 55 -3.69 -6.10 -27.01
N GLU A 56 -3.39 -5.44 -28.14
CA GLU A 56 -2.47 -4.31 -28.20
C GLU A 56 -3.03 -3.08 -27.48
N GLU A 57 -4.32 -2.78 -27.67
CA GLU A 57 -4.98 -1.69 -26.93
C GLU A 57 -5.03 -1.97 -25.42
N PHE A 58 -5.25 -3.22 -25.03
CA PHE A 58 -5.25 -3.63 -23.64
C PHE A 58 -3.86 -3.51 -22.98
N ASP A 59 -2.80 -3.94 -23.68
CA ASP A 59 -1.43 -3.84 -23.18
C ASP A 59 -0.98 -2.39 -23.05
N ASN A 60 -1.33 -1.52 -24.02
CA ASN A 60 -1.07 -0.08 -23.95
C ASN A 60 -1.79 0.57 -22.76
N LEU A 61 -3.08 0.25 -22.54
CA LEU A 61 -3.87 0.77 -21.42
C LEU A 61 -3.28 0.32 -20.08
N LYS A 62 -2.85 -0.94 -19.99
CA LYS A 62 -2.19 -1.49 -18.80
C LYS A 62 -0.87 -0.76 -18.51
N GLU A 63 -0.06 -0.51 -19.54
CA GLU A 63 1.20 0.20 -19.38
C GLU A 63 0.96 1.65 -18.90
N GLU A 64 -0.01 2.36 -19.49
CA GLU A 64 -0.37 3.72 -19.08
C GLU A 64 -0.84 3.77 -17.61
N LEU A 65 -1.70 2.82 -17.20
CA LEU A 65 -2.12 2.69 -15.80
C LEU A 65 -0.96 2.36 -14.86
N MET A 66 0.04 1.60 -15.32
CA MET A 66 1.27 1.37 -14.55
C MET A 66 2.09 2.66 -14.40
N TRP A 67 2.29 3.42 -15.48
CA TRP A 67 3.03 4.69 -15.44
C TRP A 67 2.36 5.73 -14.54
N GLU A 68 1.03 5.80 -14.54
CA GLU A 68 0.25 6.70 -13.69
C GLU A 68 0.14 6.22 -12.22
N GLY A 69 0.59 5.00 -11.92
CA GLY A 69 0.59 4.45 -10.56
C GLY A 69 -0.80 4.06 -10.06
N SER A 70 -1.68 3.58 -10.94
CA SER A 70 -3.01 3.11 -10.54
C SER A 70 -2.91 1.93 -9.56
N SER A 71 -3.63 2.04 -8.45
CA SER A 71 -3.74 0.96 -7.44
C SER A 71 -4.36 -0.33 -7.97
N VAL A 72 -5.11 -0.27 -9.08
CA VAL A 72 -5.75 -1.43 -9.70
C VAL A 72 -4.72 -2.33 -10.40
N VAL A 73 -3.64 -1.74 -10.94
CA VAL A 73 -2.64 -2.45 -11.75
C VAL A 73 -1.33 -2.67 -10.97
N MET A 74 -0.97 -1.75 -10.08
CA MET A 74 0.23 -1.83 -9.25
C MET A 74 0.01 -2.72 -8.02
N LEU A 75 0.03 -4.03 -8.24
CA LEU A 75 -0.02 -5.05 -7.21
C LEU A 75 1.36 -5.65 -6.97
N SER A 76 1.70 -5.93 -5.72
CA SER A 76 2.89 -6.73 -5.38
C SER A 76 2.74 -8.18 -5.88
N ALA A 77 3.86 -8.90 -6.04
CA ALA A 77 3.84 -10.27 -6.54
C ALA A 77 2.95 -11.20 -5.70
N ASP A 78 2.94 -11.02 -4.37
CA ASP A 78 2.11 -11.82 -3.46
C ASP A 78 0.62 -11.46 -3.57
N GLU A 79 0.26 -10.19 -3.80
CA GLU A 79 -1.12 -9.75 -4.05
C GLU A 79 -1.66 -10.25 -5.39
N GLN A 80 -0.84 -10.23 -6.44
CA GLN A 80 -1.20 -10.78 -7.74
C GLN A 80 -1.48 -12.28 -7.63
N ARG A 81 -0.61 -13.02 -6.94
CA ARG A 81 -0.78 -14.45 -6.71
C ARG A 81 -2.05 -14.75 -5.91
N PHE A 82 -2.39 -13.92 -4.92
CA PHE A 82 -3.61 -14.06 -4.14
C PHE A 82 -4.86 -13.83 -5.01
N LEU A 83 -4.85 -12.80 -5.86
CA LEU A 83 -5.94 -12.52 -6.79
C LEU A 83 -6.11 -13.62 -7.82
N GLU A 84 -5.03 -14.07 -8.46
CA GLU A 84 -5.07 -15.17 -9.42
C GLU A 84 -5.62 -16.45 -8.77
N ALA A 85 -5.12 -16.80 -7.59
CA ALA A 85 -5.60 -17.97 -6.86
C ALA A 85 -7.09 -17.85 -6.49
N SER A 86 -7.54 -16.66 -6.07
CA SER A 86 -8.96 -16.43 -5.73
C SER A 86 -9.87 -16.55 -6.96
N MET A 87 -9.44 -16.01 -8.10
CA MET A 87 -10.16 -16.09 -9.36
C MET A 87 -10.20 -17.52 -9.89
N ALA A 88 -9.08 -18.24 -9.79
CA ALA A 88 -8.96 -19.62 -10.20
C ALA A 88 -9.82 -20.55 -9.32
N TYR A 89 -9.90 -20.28 -8.00
CA TYR A 89 -10.80 -20.99 -7.09
C TYR A 89 -12.28 -20.78 -7.46
N VAL A 90 -12.70 -19.54 -7.75
CA VAL A 90 -14.08 -19.22 -8.17
C VAL A 90 -14.43 -19.86 -9.51
N SER A 91 -13.47 -19.94 -10.44
CA SER A 91 -13.64 -20.61 -11.73
C SER A 91 -13.55 -22.15 -11.65
N GLY A 92 -13.32 -22.72 -10.47
CA GLY A 92 -13.30 -24.16 -10.22
C GLY A 92 -11.96 -24.85 -10.49
N ASN A 93 -10.90 -24.11 -10.81
CA ASN A 93 -9.56 -24.62 -11.07
C ASN A 93 -8.59 -24.09 -10.00
N PRO A 94 -8.53 -24.67 -8.79
CA PRO A 94 -7.66 -24.16 -7.73
C PRO A 94 -6.17 -24.33 -8.11
N LEU A 95 -5.44 -23.21 -8.12
CA LEU A 95 -3.98 -23.18 -8.39
C LEU A 95 -3.12 -23.43 -7.15
N LEU A 96 -3.65 -23.10 -5.97
CA LEU A 96 -3.00 -23.27 -4.67
C LEU A 96 -3.78 -24.26 -3.82
N SER A 97 -3.08 -24.96 -2.94
CA SER A 97 -3.73 -25.73 -1.88
C SER A 97 -4.32 -24.80 -0.80
N ASP A 98 -5.33 -25.27 -0.08
CA ASP A 98 -5.99 -24.48 0.99
C ASP A 98 -4.99 -23.93 2.01
N LYS A 99 -3.95 -24.71 2.36
CA LYS A 99 -2.90 -24.30 3.30
C LYS A 99 -2.05 -23.15 2.76
N GLU A 100 -1.63 -23.26 1.51
CA GLU A 100 -0.82 -22.22 0.86
C GLU A 100 -1.62 -20.93 0.68
N PHE A 101 -2.92 -21.06 0.40
CA PHE A 101 -3.83 -19.91 0.30
C PHE A 101 -4.00 -19.20 1.66
N ASP A 102 -4.18 -19.95 2.74
CA ASP A 102 -4.29 -19.41 4.09
C ASP A 102 -2.98 -18.73 4.55
N GLU A 103 -1.83 -19.32 4.27
CA GLU A 103 -0.52 -18.73 4.57
C GLU A 103 -0.26 -17.44 3.78
N LEU A 104 -0.61 -17.43 2.48
CA LEU A 104 -0.50 -16.24 1.63
C LEU A 104 -1.42 -15.12 2.15
N LYS A 105 -2.66 -15.46 2.51
CA LYS A 105 -3.62 -14.53 3.12
C LYS A 105 -3.08 -13.97 4.43
N GLN A 106 -2.47 -14.81 5.27
CA GLN A 106 -1.90 -14.35 6.55
C GLN A 106 -0.70 -13.42 6.34
N ARG A 107 0.18 -13.71 5.38
CA ARG A 107 1.30 -12.83 5.03
C ARG A 107 0.79 -11.46 4.57
N LEU A 108 -0.16 -11.44 3.64
CA LEU A 108 -0.73 -10.19 3.12
C LEU A 108 -1.41 -9.35 4.22
N LYS A 109 -2.07 -9.99 5.19
CA LYS A 109 -2.59 -9.31 6.39
C LYS A 109 -1.49 -8.75 7.29
N ALA A 110 -0.32 -9.40 7.37
CA ALA A 110 0.81 -8.92 8.14
C ALA A 110 1.48 -7.71 7.46
N ASP A 111 1.57 -7.74 6.13
CA ASP A 111 2.11 -6.66 5.30
C ASP A 111 1.15 -5.45 5.25
N GLY A 112 -0.14 -5.67 5.52
CA GLY A 112 -1.16 -4.63 5.60
C GLY A 112 -1.73 -4.26 4.23
N SER A 113 -1.77 -5.20 3.29
CA SER A 113 -2.36 -4.97 1.97
C SER A 113 -3.86 -4.68 2.08
N GLU A 114 -4.32 -3.66 1.34
CA GLU A 114 -5.72 -3.24 1.36
C GLU A 114 -6.64 -4.30 0.72
N ILE A 115 -6.11 -5.09 -0.21
CA ILE A 115 -6.86 -6.08 -0.99
C ILE A 115 -7.38 -7.26 -0.18
N VAL A 116 -6.74 -7.56 0.97
CA VAL A 116 -7.12 -8.68 1.84
C VAL A 116 -8.05 -8.23 2.97
N ILE A 117 -8.27 -6.92 3.13
CA ILE A 117 -9.14 -6.38 4.17
C ILE A 117 -10.59 -6.69 3.80
N GLU A 118 -11.20 -7.60 4.53
CA GLU A 118 -12.62 -7.88 4.39
C GLU A 118 -13.43 -7.12 5.46
N GLY A 119 -14.66 -6.75 5.09
CA GLY A 119 -15.66 -6.24 6.02
C GLY A 119 -16.09 -7.29 7.07
N PRO A 120 -16.99 -6.94 8.00
CA PRO A 120 -17.39 -7.85 9.08
C PRO A 120 -18.04 -9.13 8.54
N ARG A 121 -17.50 -10.29 8.94
CA ARG A 121 -17.98 -11.62 8.56
C ARG A 121 -18.55 -12.35 9.76
N CYS A 122 -19.76 -12.88 9.59
CA CYS A 122 -20.42 -13.72 10.58
C CYS A 122 -20.14 -15.19 10.26
N SER A 123 -19.49 -15.88 11.19
CA SER A 123 -19.33 -17.34 11.09
C SER A 123 -20.55 -18.03 11.71
N LEU A 124 -21.34 -18.74 10.91
CA LEU A 124 -22.49 -19.50 11.42
C LEU A 124 -22.04 -20.65 12.35
N ARG A 125 -20.91 -21.29 12.03
CA ARG A 125 -20.36 -22.43 12.81
C ARG A 125 -19.87 -22.03 14.20
N SER A 126 -19.14 -20.92 14.28
CA SER A 126 -18.55 -20.43 15.54
C SER A 126 -19.43 -19.41 16.26
N ARG A 127 -20.55 -18.98 15.65
CA ARG A 127 -21.47 -17.95 16.16
C ARG A 127 -20.74 -16.68 16.61
N LYS A 128 -19.65 -16.36 15.93
CA LYS A 128 -18.78 -15.21 16.21
C LYS A 128 -18.70 -14.34 14.98
N VAL A 129 -18.68 -13.03 15.22
CA VAL A 129 -18.46 -12.01 14.21
C VAL A 129 -17.01 -11.59 14.27
N TYR A 130 -16.36 -11.60 13.11
CA TYR A 130 -14.96 -11.26 12.94
C TYR A 130 -14.82 -10.09 11.97
N SER A 131 -13.85 -9.22 12.23
CA SER A 131 -13.42 -8.18 11.29
C SER A 131 -11.90 -8.13 11.23
N ASP A 132 -11.36 -7.84 10.05
CA ASP A 132 -9.92 -7.70 9.88
C ASP A 132 -9.40 -6.40 10.52
N LEU A 133 -8.12 -6.43 10.91
CA LEU A 133 -7.41 -5.23 11.38
C LEU A 133 -6.42 -4.74 10.34
N SER A 134 -6.38 -3.43 10.18
CA SER A 134 -5.37 -2.74 9.39
C SER A 134 -4.25 -2.19 10.29
N VAL A 135 -3.07 -2.06 9.69
CA VAL A 135 -1.93 -1.44 10.35
C VAL A 135 -2.10 0.07 10.31
N TYR A 136 -1.94 0.74 11.46
CA TYR A 136 -2.08 2.18 11.53
C TYR A 136 -0.81 2.88 11.02
N LEU A 137 -0.89 3.52 9.86
CA LEU A 137 0.25 4.14 9.18
C LEU A 137 0.97 5.22 10.03
N LYS A 138 0.27 5.89 10.94
CA LYS A 138 0.89 6.88 11.85
C LYS A 138 1.81 6.26 12.92
N MET A 139 2.02 4.94 12.91
CA MET A 139 3.03 4.28 13.74
C MET A 139 4.44 4.86 13.53
N TYR A 140 4.78 5.30 12.31
CA TYR A 140 6.05 5.98 12.04
C TYR A 140 6.18 7.34 12.76
N LEU A 141 5.07 8.03 13.02
CA LEU A 141 5.06 9.31 13.72
C LEU A 141 5.51 9.18 15.17
N LEU A 142 5.41 7.98 15.75
CA LEU A 142 5.88 7.71 17.10
C LEU A 142 7.41 7.81 17.24
N ASN A 143 8.15 7.65 16.13
CA ASN A 143 9.61 7.81 16.12
C ASN A 143 10.06 9.28 16.00
N ALA A 144 9.15 10.19 15.66
CA ALA A 144 9.45 11.62 15.49
C ALA A 144 10.03 12.30 16.75
N PRO A 145 9.51 12.08 17.98
CA PRO A 145 10.14 12.67 19.16
C PRO A 145 11.55 12.13 19.42
N ALA A 146 11.82 10.86 19.11
CA ALA A 146 13.15 10.27 19.30
C ALA A 146 14.18 10.84 18.31
N THR A 147 13.79 11.11 17.07
CA THR A 147 14.67 11.76 16.09
C THR A 147 15.00 13.19 16.49
N ILE A 148 14.05 13.95 17.05
CA ILE A 148 14.30 15.31 17.58
C ILE A 148 15.33 15.26 18.72
N VAL A 149 15.20 14.31 19.65
CA VAL A 149 16.16 14.15 20.76
C VAL A 149 17.54 13.74 20.24
N ALA A 150 17.60 12.82 19.27
CA ALA A 150 18.87 12.38 18.67
C ALA A 150 19.58 13.52 17.92
N LEU A 151 18.83 14.33 17.16
CA LEU A 151 19.36 15.52 16.49
C LEU A 151 19.87 16.54 17.50
N GLY A 152 19.09 16.82 18.57
CA GLY A 152 19.51 17.72 19.63
C GLY A 152 20.83 17.27 20.27
N LEU A 153 20.93 15.99 20.68
CA LEU A 153 22.16 15.43 21.23
C LEU A 153 23.35 15.52 20.27
N PHE A 154 23.13 15.26 18.98
CA PHE A 154 24.17 15.38 17.97
C PHE A 154 24.70 16.83 17.89
N PHE A 155 23.83 17.83 17.80
CA PHE A 155 24.23 19.24 17.79
C PHE A 155 24.92 19.69 19.09
N PHE A 156 24.46 19.21 20.25
CA PHE A 156 25.13 19.49 21.53
C PHE A 156 26.55 18.90 21.60
N ILE A 157 26.75 17.69 21.08
CA ILE A 157 28.08 17.07 21.04
C ILE A 157 28.96 17.81 20.04
N ASP A 158 28.42 18.26 18.91
CA ASP A 158 29.15 19.04 17.91
C ASP A 158 29.69 20.37 18.48
N GLU A 159 28.85 21.08 19.24
CA GLU A 159 29.23 22.31 19.94
C GLU A 159 30.33 22.06 21.00
N ILE A 160 30.27 20.94 21.72
CA ILE A 160 31.28 20.57 22.73
C ILE A 160 32.59 20.10 22.09
N THR A 161 32.50 19.33 21.00
CA THR A 161 33.66 18.71 20.35
C THR A 161 34.34 19.64 19.35
N GLY A 162 33.70 20.73 18.95
CA GLY A 162 34.25 21.71 18.03
C GLY A 162 34.46 21.16 16.61
N PHE A 163 33.74 20.09 16.25
CA PHE A 163 33.70 19.59 14.88
C PHE A 163 32.89 20.59 14.04
N GLU A 164 33.52 21.69 13.62
CA GLU A 164 32.86 22.64 12.71
C GLU A 164 32.69 21.97 11.32
N VAL A 165 31.65 21.13 11.15
CA VAL A 165 31.36 20.40 9.90
C VAL A 165 31.23 21.35 8.71
N LEU A 166 30.88 22.61 9.00
CA LEU A 166 30.73 23.73 8.06
C LEU A 166 32.05 24.38 7.61
N LYS A 167 33.17 24.11 8.28
CA LYS A 167 34.49 24.72 7.97
C LYS A 167 35.51 23.74 7.40
N ILE A 168 35.13 22.46 7.30
CA ILE A 168 35.90 21.46 6.58
C ILE A 168 35.93 21.87 5.09
N PRO A 169 37.11 21.94 4.44
CA PRO A 169 37.20 22.31 3.03
C PRO A 169 36.37 21.35 2.17
N GLU A 170 35.56 21.91 1.26
CA GLU A 170 34.83 21.13 0.26
C GLU A 170 35.83 20.31 -0.57
N PRO A 171 35.64 18.98 -0.78
CA PRO A 171 34.39 18.20 -0.71
C PRO A 171 34.18 17.35 0.56
N PHE A 172 35.08 17.42 1.55
CA PHE A 172 35.07 16.47 2.66
C PHE A 172 33.91 16.69 3.65
N GLY A 173 33.42 17.92 3.81
CA GLY A 173 32.27 18.22 4.67
C GLY A 173 30.98 17.53 4.22
N PHE A 174 30.72 17.47 2.91
CA PHE A 174 29.56 16.76 2.35
C PHE A 174 29.66 15.26 2.62
N LEU A 175 30.83 14.67 2.42
CA LEU A 175 31.06 13.24 2.64
C LEU A 175 30.89 12.87 4.12
N VAL A 176 31.44 13.65 5.04
CA VAL A 176 31.30 13.39 6.49
C VAL A 176 29.85 13.52 6.93
N THR A 177 29.11 14.49 6.42
CA THR A 177 27.70 14.68 6.81
C THR A 177 26.82 13.53 6.35
N TRP A 178 26.99 13.06 5.11
CA TRP A 178 26.16 11.99 4.56
C TRP A 178 26.58 10.59 5.00
N PHE A 179 27.88 10.33 5.14
CA PHE A 179 28.40 9.00 5.43
C PHE A 179 28.78 8.78 6.90
N ALA A 180 28.94 9.82 7.71
CA ALA A 180 29.23 9.68 9.14
C ALA A 180 28.09 10.26 10.00
N ALA A 181 27.72 11.53 9.80
CA ALA A 181 26.73 12.19 10.66
C ALA A 181 25.32 11.60 10.51
N LEU A 182 24.79 11.52 9.27
CA LEU A 182 23.46 10.96 9.00
C LEU A 182 23.29 9.52 9.49
N PRO A 183 24.17 8.55 9.15
CA PRO A 183 24.02 7.19 9.66
C PRO A 183 24.20 7.10 11.18
N PHE A 184 25.04 7.94 11.78
CA PHE A 184 25.18 8.01 13.24
C PHE A 184 23.91 8.51 13.91
N ILE A 185 23.28 9.57 13.39
CA ILE A 185 22.01 10.11 13.90
C ILE A 185 20.90 9.06 13.78
N ILE A 186 20.81 8.37 12.64
CA ILE A 186 19.82 7.31 12.42
C ILE A 186 20.05 6.15 13.39
N TRP A 187 21.29 5.70 13.55
CA TRP A 187 21.65 4.64 14.49
C TRP A 187 21.33 5.02 15.94
N LEU A 188 21.64 6.25 16.34
CA LEU A 188 21.35 6.78 17.68
C LEU A 188 19.84 6.89 17.91
N ALA A 189 19.08 7.38 16.92
CA ALA A 189 17.63 7.43 16.96
C ALA A 189 17.02 6.04 17.13
N PHE A 190 17.42 5.04 16.32
CA PHE A 190 16.93 3.66 16.47
C PHE A 190 17.30 3.04 17.82
N THR A 191 18.50 3.32 18.33
CA THR A 191 18.96 2.82 19.64
C THR A 191 18.13 3.39 20.78
N LEU A 192 17.86 4.71 20.77
CA LEU A 192 17.00 5.35 21.75
C LEU A 192 15.55 4.86 21.65
N THR A 193 15.02 4.70 20.43
CA THR A 193 13.66 4.21 20.21
C THR A 193 13.46 2.80 20.72
N ASN A 194 14.39 1.87 20.44
CA ASN A 194 14.34 0.50 20.93
C ASN A 194 14.48 0.38 22.46
N ALA A 195 15.08 1.38 23.11
CA ALA A 195 15.19 1.43 24.57
C ALA A 195 13.87 1.85 25.25
N VAL A 196 13.12 2.77 24.63
CA VAL A 196 11.90 3.36 25.22
C VAL A 196 10.64 2.60 24.82
N VAL A 197 10.54 2.17 23.55
CA VAL A 197 9.37 1.50 23.00
C VAL A 197 9.78 0.26 22.21
N LYS A 198 9.30 -0.92 22.64
CA LYS A 198 9.60 -2.19 21.98
C LYS A 198 8.36 -2.73 21.28
N ASP A 199 8.57 -3.23 20.06
CA ASP A 199 7.59 -3.93 19.23
C ASP A 199 6.23 -3.21 19.18
N VAL A 200 6.26 -1.95 18.72
CA VAL A 200 5.04 -1.17 18.55
C VAL A 200 4.25 -1.75 17.40
N LEU A 201 3.01 -2.11 17.70
CA LEU A 201 2.06 -2.52 16.69
C LEU A 201 0.70 -1.92 17.05
N ILE A 202 0.36 -0.86 16.33
CA ILE A 202 -0.96 -0.23 16.47
C ILE A 202 -1.86 -0.82 15.41
N LEU A 203 -2.91 -1.46 15.89
CA LEU A 203 -3.90 -2.09 15.07
C LEU A 203 -5.20 -1.29 15.12
N GLU A 204 -5.70 -0.92 13.96
CA GLU A 204 -6.98 -0.26 13.79
C GLU A 204 -7.99 -1.28 13.25
N GLY A 205 -9.20 -1.27 13.77
CA GLY A 205 -10.26 -2.07 13.20
C GLY A 205 -11.64 -1.51 13.49
N ILE A 206 -12.58 -1.95 12.67
CA ILE A 206 -13.95 -1.46 12.66
C ILE A 206 -14.77 -2.33 13.61
N CYS A 207 -15.51 -1.71 14.53
CA CYS A 207 -16.47 -2.46 15.33
C CYS A 207 -17.60 -2.98 14.42
N PRO A 208 -17.89 -4.29 14.40
CA PRO A 208 -18.83 -4.84 13.43
C PRO A 208 -20.31 -4.57 13.80
N ASN A 209 -20.59 -3.96 14.97
CA ASN A 209 -21.93 -3.51 15.35
C ASN A 209 -22.18 -2.05 14.93
N CYS A 210 -21.30 -1.12 15.31
CA CYS A 210 -21.51 0.32 15.08
C CYS A 210 -20.69 0.93 13.95
N GLY A 211 -19.78 0.18 13.33
CA GLY A 211 -18.92 0.68 12.27
C GLY A 211 -17.86 1.69 12.73
N THR A 212 -17.72 1.97 14.03
CA THR A 212 -16.72 2.91 14.51
C THR A 212 -15.34 2.28 14.58
N LYS A 213 -14.33 3.02 14.16
CA LYS A 213 -12.93 2.63 14.23
C LYS A 213 -12.45 2.69 15.67
N ASN A 214 -11.91 1.58 16.17
CA ASN A 214 -11.28 1.47 17.48
C ASN A 214 -9.84 0.98 17.26
N ASN A 215 -8.92 1.55 18.02
CA ASN A 215 -7.50 1.20 17.97
C ASN A 215 -7.08 0.41 19.21
N SER A 216 -6.20 -0.56 19.00
CA SER A 216 -5.53 -1.30 20.06
C SER A 216 -4.03 -1.15 19.91
N PHE A 217 -3.35 -0.87 21.02
CA PHE A 217 -1.90 -0.81 21.07
C PHE A 217 -1.34 -2.15 21.55
N PHE A 218 -0.51 -2.77 20.72
CA PHE A 218 0.36 -3.87 21.11
C PHE A 218 1.79 -3.33 21.20
N GLY A 219 2.50 -3.69 22.26
CA GLY A 219 3.87 -3.25 22.49
C GLY A 219 4.15 -2.96 23.95
N SER A 220 5.40 -2.60 24.25
CA SER A 220 5.82 -2.21 25.59
C SER A 220 6.26 -0.76 25.60
N ILE A 221 5.65 0.05 26.47
CA ILE A 221 6.03 1.44 26.72
C ILE A 221 6.68 1.47 28.10
N LEU A 222 7.95 1.87 28.18
CA LEU A 222 8.64 2.10 29.46
C LEU A 222 8.45 0.94 30.47
N SER A 223 8.68 -0.29 30.02
CA SER A 223 8.57 -1.56 30.77
C SER A 223 7.16 -2.08 31.09
N ILE A 224 6.09 -1.37 30.75
CA ILE A 224 4.71 -1.86 30.90
C ILE A 224 4.29 -2.49 29.58
N SER A 225 4.05 -3.81 29.57
CA SER A 225 3.58 -4.51 28.38
C SER A 225 2.06 -4.37 28.23
N SER A 226 1.63 -3.92 27.05
CA SER A 226 0.21 -3.87 26.68
C SER A 226 -0.22 -5.26 26.21
N GLY A 227 -0.50 -6.15 27.17
CA GLY A 227 -1.25 -7.41 26.99
C GLY A 227 -0.85 -8.28 25.79
N GLY A 228 0.24 -9.04 25.92
CA GLY A 228 0.55 -10.22 25.09
C GLY A 228 0.16 -10.17 23.61
N SER A 229 -0.40 -11.28 23.09
CA SER A 229 -0.94 -11.37 21.73
C SER A 229 -2.43 -11.06 21.62
N ILE A 230 -3.11 -10.88 22.76
CA ILE A 230 -4.56 -10.68 22.83
C ILE A 230 -4.86 -9.51 23.75
N ASN A 231 -5.57 -8.51 23.22
CA ASN A 231 -5.99 -7.33 23.96
C ASN A 231 -7.52 -7.17 23.95
N ASN A 232 -8.07 -6.79 25.11
CA ASN A 232 -9.50 -6.58 25.29
C ASN A 232 -9.79 -5.08 25.33
N VAL A 233 -10.41 -4.54 24.29
CA VAL A 233 -10.69 -3.10 24.16
C VAL A 233 -12.19 -2.86 24.16
N LYS A 234 -12.64 -1.80 24.85
CA LYS A 234 -14.04 -1.37 24.82
C LYS A 234 -14.25 -0.41 23.66
N CYS A 235 -15.39 -0.52 22.97
CA CYS A 235 -15.72 0.37 21.87
C CYS A 235 -15.99 1.80 22.37
N SER A 236 -15.44 2.82 21.70
CA SER A 236 -15.60 4.22 22.09
C SER A 236 -17.05 4.73 22.00
N ASN A 237 -17.80 4.27 20.99
CA ASN A 237 -19.18 4.70 20.76
C ASN A 237 -20.22 3.80 21.45
N CYS A 238 -19.99 2.48 21.50
CA CYS A 238 -20.93 1.57 22.15
C CYS A 238 -20.74 1.42 23.66
N GLY A 239 -19.61 1.88 24.23
CA GLY A 239 -19.36 1.80 25.67
C GLY A 239 -19.64 0.40 26.25
N THR A 240 -20.46 0.35 27.31
CA THR A 240 -21.02 -0.88 27.89
C THR A 240 -22.50 -1.09 27.50
N ALA A 241 -22.97 -0.50 26.40
CA ALA A 241 -24.34 -0.68 25.95
C ALA A 241 -24.57 -2.15 25.60
N LEU A 242 -25.67 -2.71 26.09
CA LEU A 242 -25.99 -4.14 26.20
C LEU A 242 -25.84 -4.96 24.89
N VAL A 243 -25.86 -4.30 23.72
CA VAL A 243 -25.73 -4.93 22.38
C VAL A 243 -24.26 -5.10 21.95
N CYS A 244 -23.33 -4.36 22.55
CA CYS A 244 -21.89 -4.38 22.22
C CYS A 244 -20.98 -4.38 23.47
N GLY A 245 -21.54 -4.61 24.66
CA GLY A 245 -20.87 -4.46 25.95
C GLY A 245 -19.79 -5.51 26.25
N THR A 246 -19.59 -6.46 25.35
CA THR A 246 -18.49 -7.41 25.38
C THR A 246 -17.20 -6.75 24.93
N ALA A 247 -16.11 -6.98 25.66
CA ALA A 247 -14.80 -6.49 25.26
C ALA A 247 -14.44 -7.06 23.87
N LEU A 248 -14.10 -6.19 22.94
CA LEU A 248 -13.58 -6.59 21.63
C LEU A 248 -12.23 -7.26 21.87
N VAL A 249 -12.09 -8.49 21.38
CA VAL A 249 -10.87 -9.28 21.53
C VAL A 249 -10.04 -9.07 20.27
N TYR A 250 -8.93 -8.37 20.41
CA TYR A 250 -7.97 -8.10 19.34
C TYR A 250 -6.87 -9.16 19.38
N ASP A 251 -6.66 -9.90 18.29
CA ASP A 251 -5.54 -10.84 18.14
C ASP A 251 -4.46 -10.27 17.21
N SER A 252 -3.23 -10.13 17.72
CA SER A 252 -2.11 -9.57 16.96
C SER A 252 -1.55 -10.52 15.90
N LYS A 253 -1.68 -11.85 16.09
CA LYS A 253 -1.11 -12.87 15.19
C LYS A 253 -2.00 -13.13 13.99
N THR A 254 -3.30 -13.21 14.21
CA THR A 254 -4.28 -13.47 13.14
C THR A 254 -4.79 -12.18 12.51
N ARG A 255 -4.51 -11.00 13.10
CA ARG A 255 -5.03 -9.69 12.65
C ARG A 255 -6.55 -9.72 12.56
N LEU A 256 -7.21 -10.31 13.56
CA LEU A 256 -8.67 -10.39 13.66
C LEU A 256 -9.20 -9.79 14.95
N ILE A 257 -10.29 -9.02 14.85
CA ILE A 257 -11.11 -8.62 15.99
C ILE A 257 -12.23 -9.63 16.09
N THR A 258 -12.46 -10.14 17.29
CA THR A 258 -13.55 -11.06 17.57
C THR A 258 -14.45 -10.45 18.64
N LEU A 259 -15.76 -10.56 18.46
CA LEU A 259 -16.71 -10.35 19.55
C LEU A 259 -16.94 -11.69 20.26
N PRO A 260 -16.56 -11.82 21.54
CA PRO A 260 -16.94 -12.99 22.33
C PRO A 260 -18.46 -12.98 22.53
N GLU A 261 -19.09 -14.17 22.51
CA GLU A 261 -20.53 -14.32 22.70
C GLU A 261 -20.98 -13.66 24.01
N GLY A 262 -21.94 -12.74 23.92
CA GLY A 262 -22.50 -12.00 25.06
C GLY A 262 -23.52 -10.91 24.71
N SER A 263 -24.04 -10.85 23.49
CA SER A 263 -25.32 -10.22 23.22
C SER A 263 -26.26 -11.29 22.69
N ASP A 264 -27.07 -11.84 23.59
CA ASP A 264 -28.32 -12.46 23.20
C ASP A 264 -29.08 -11.40 22.37
N ALA A 265 -29.24 -11.69 21.08
CA ALA A 265 -30.21 -11.03 20.23
C ALA A 265 -31.57 -11.73 20.43
#